data_AF-A0A943KGT2-F1
#
_entry.id   AF-A0A943KGT2-F1
#
_cell.length_a   1.000
_cell.length_b   1.000
_cell.length_c   1.000
_cell.angle_alpha   90.00
_cell.angle_beta   90.00
_cell.angle_gamma   90.00
#
_symmetry.space_group_name_H-M   'P 1'
#
loop_
_entity.id
_entity.type
_entity.pdbx_description
1 polymer ?
#
loop_
_entity_poly.entity_id
_entity_poly.type
_entity_poly.pdbx_seq_one_letter_code
_entity_poly.pdbx_strand_id
1 'polypeptide(L)'
;MIEFKKYTSEQASARFEELKDSNFVGIINKGSPFFNVRKSMLDELSKLQSLTPYLQDLELGKIFHKVLLEMKGIDLSILTTTSFWRFIALDVMPEVIYDRFSTNGKIDDALKAHFYSKAVRIYPYDLFWYYEIFSKGTEQETYDFLSKKCFSTDTILNTIERMGRKGFRKDIFRSILNKYSTLDFSKFPSTKPNLILRSILIQHTSKNAVFIPDCYEGGVDGYVEMLFNTTLGG
;
A
#
# COMPACT_ATOMS: atom_id res chain seq x y z
N MET A 1 12.77 -14.89 16.78
CA MET A 1 12.09 -13.74 16.13
C MET A 1 13.15 -12.74 15.71
N ILE A 2 12.95 -12.08 14.58
CA ILE A 2 13.83 -10.99 14.15
C ILE A 2 13.71 -9.78 15.09
N GLU A 3 14.83 -9.18 15.48
CA GLU A 3 14.84 -8.00 16.34
C GLU A 3 14.83 -6.72 15.51
N PHE A 4 14.03 -5.75 15.93
CA PHE A 4 13.96 -4.41 15.35
C PHE A 4 13.53 -3.40 16.41
N LYS A 5 13.88 -2.13 16.19
CA LYS A 5 13.49 -1.04 17.10
C LYS A 5 11.99 -0.79 16.98
N LYS A 6 11.25 -0.90 18.08
CA LYS A 6 9.82 -0.62 18.10
C LYS A 6 9.58 0.86 18.35
N TYR A 7 8.82 1.51 17.47
CA TYR A 7 8.48 2.92 17.60
C TYR A 7 7.02 3.12 18.06
N THR A 8 6.86 3.79 19.20
CA THR A 8 5.62 4.52 19.56
C THR A 8 5.42 5.73 18.64
N SER A 9 4.30 6.43 18.78
CA SER A 9 4.02 7.60 17.93
C SER A 9 4.98 8.74 18.23
N GLU A 10 5.27 8.93 19.51
CA GLU A 10 6.13 9.96 20.06
C GLU A 10 7.60 9.69 19.66
N GLN A 11 8.06 8.44 19.82
CA GLN A 11 9.41 8.05 19.42
C GLN A 11 9.60 8.15 17.91
N ALA A 12 8.58 7.82 17.12
CA ALA A 12 8.62 7.97 15.66
C ALA A 12 8.71 9.43 15.24
N SER A 13 7.99 10.32 15.92
CA SER A 13 8.08 11.76 15.71
C SER A 13 9.47 12.29 16.01
N ALA A 14 10.05 11.92 17.16
CA ALA A 14 11.40 12.33 17.53
C ALA A 14 12.44 11.84 16.49
N ARG A 15 12.35 10.58 16.08
CA ARG A 15 13.24 10.02 15.05
C ARG A 15 13.10 10.72 13.71
N PHE A 16 11.88 11.10 13.32
CA PHE A 16 11.65 11.85 12.08
C PHE A 16 12.32 13.23 12.10
N GLU A 17 12.37 13.90 13.26
CA GLU A 17 13.11 15.15 13.41
C GLU A 17 14.62 14.94 13.23
N GLU A 18 15.19 13.88 13.83
CA GLU A 18 16.60 13.52 13.63
C GLU A 18 16.94 13.24 12.16
N LEU A 19 16.01 12.66 11.39
CA LEU A 19 16.22 12.39 9.96
C LEU A 19 16.38 13.66 9.13
N LYS A 20 15.84 14.79 9.58
CA LYS A 20 16.01 16.07 8.87
C LYS A 20 17.47 16.49 8.85
N ASP A 21 18.16 16.28 9.97
CA ASP A 21 19.59 16.60 10.11
C ASP A 21 20.47 15.67 9.26
N SER A 22 20.00 14.45 8.97
CA SER A 22 20.70 13.46 8.16
C SER A 22 20.21 13.40 6.70
N ASN A 23 19.50 14.42 6.22
CA ASN A 23 18.91 14.48 4.88
C ASN A 23 18.14 13.20 4.48
N PHE A 24 17.36 12.67 5.44
CA PHE A 24 16.55 11.47 5.30
C PHE A 24 17.31 10.21 4.89
N VAL A 25 18.61 10.12 5.18
CA VAL A 25 19.39 8.89 4.97
C VAL A 25 19.20 7.95 6.16
N GLY A 26 18.70 6.74 5.89
CA GLY A 26 18.51 5.71 6.93
C GLY A 26 19.82 5.09 7.43
N ILE A 27 19.75 4.53 8.64
CA ILE A 27 20.90 4.00 9.36
C ILE A 27 20.60 2.55 9.74
N ILE A 28 21.15 1.61 8.98
CA ILE A 28 21.06 0.17 9.25
C ILE A 28 22.44 -0.46 9.25
N ASN A 29 22.76 -1.19 10.31
CA ASN A 29 23.99 -1.94 10.43
C ASN A 29 24.09 -3.00 9.34
N LYS A 30 25.26 -3.19 8.72
CA LYS A 30 25.48 -4.21 7.69
C LYS A 30 25.16 -5.64 8.13
N GLY A 31 25.28 -5.93 9.43
CA GLY A 31 24.90 -7.23 10.02
C GLY A 31 23.41 -7.41 10.26
N SER A 32 22.59 -6.36 10.07
CA SER A 32 21.15 -6.45 10.20
C SER A 32 20.54 -7.09 8.94
N PRO A 33 19.57 -8.01 9.07
CA PRO A 33 18.84 -8.55 7.92
C PRO A 33 18.10 -7.46 7.11
N PHE A 34 17.73 -6.34 7.74
CA PHE A 34 17.11 -5.20 7.06
C PHE A 34 18.08 -4.40 6.18
N PHE A 35 19.39 -4.64 6.29
CA PHE A 35 20.37 -4.02 5.39
C PHE A 35 20.14 -4.49 3.94
N ASN A 36 19.84 -5.77 3.75
CA ASN A 36 19.56 -6.33 2.43
C ASN A 36 18.26 -5.78 1.86
N VAL A 37 17.24 -5.58 2.69
CA VAL A 37 15.99 -4.89 2.30
C VAL A 37 16.32 -3.51 1.74
N ARG A 38 17.01 -2.67 2.52
CA ARG A 38 17.42 -1.33 2.09
C ARG A 38 18.19 -1.37 0.77
N LYS A 39 19.20 -2.23 0.69
CA LYS A 39 20.04 -2.37 -0.50
C LYS A 39 19.21 -2.72 -1.75
N SER A 40 18.36 -3.75 -1.67
CA SER A 40 17.51 -4.17 -2.80
C SER A 40 16.58 -3.05 -3.27
N MET A 41 16.01 -2.26 -2.35
CA MET A 41 15.13 -1.15 -2.70
C MET A 41 15.88 -0.01 -3.41
N LEU A 42 17.05 0.37 -2.90
CA LEU A 42 17.87 1.44 -3.48
C LEU A 42 18.47 1.05 -4.84
N ASP A 43 18.97 -0.18 -4.95
CA ASP A 43 19.52 -0.70 -6.20
C ASP A 43 18.45 -0.68 -7.30
N GLU A 44 17.20 -1.00 -6.98
CA GLU A 44 16.12 -0.97 -7.96
C GLU A 44 15.62 0.44 -8.27
N LEU A 45 15.46 1.31 -7.26
CA LEU A 45 14.91 2.66 -7.45
C LEU A 45 15.61 3.44 -8.58
N SER A 46 16.93 3.26 -8.71
CA SER A 46 17.74 3.85 -9.77
C SER A 46 17.30 3.47 -11.20
N LYS A 47 16.75 2.26 -11.37
CA LYS A 47 16.34 1.69 -12.66
C LYS A 47 14.91 2.07 -13.04
N LEU A 48 14.09 2.49 -12.06
CA LEU A 48 12.65 2.73 -12.25
C LEU A 48 12.32 4.17 -12.68
N GLN A 49 13.32 5.04 -12.84
CA GLN A 49 13.12 6.47 -13.12
C GLN A 49 12.31 6.76 -14.39
N SER A 50 12.36 5.87 -15.38
CA SER A 50 11.61 6.00 -16.65
C SER A 50 10.14 5.59 -16.55
N LEU A 51 9.74 4.93 -15.46
CA LEU A 51 8.39 4.44 -15.27
C LEU A 51 7.47 5.52 -14.73
N THR A 52 6.16 5.32 -14.92
CA THR A 52 5.16 6.18 -14.27
C THR A 52 5.22 6.04 -12.76
N PRO A 53 4.83 7.07 -11.99
CA PRO A 53 4.72 7.04 -10.54
C PRO A 53 4.10 5.75 -9.97
N TYR A 54 3.00 5.28 -10.57
CA TYR A 54 2.32 4.07 -10.11
C TYR A 54 3.11 2.79 -10.40
N LEU A 55 3.74 2.69 -11.57
CA LEU A 55 4.54 1.52 -11.91
C LEU A 55 5.82 1.44 -11.06
N GLN A 56 6.39 2.59 -10.68
CA GLN A 56 7.45 2.63 -9.67
C GLN A 56 6.96 2.07 -8.33
N ASP A 57 5.80 2.54 -7.83
CA ASP A 57 5.20 2.02 -6.59
C ASP A 57 4.97 0.49 -6.67
N LEU A 58 4.49 -0.01 -7.83
CA LEU A 58 4.22 -1.43 -8.04
C LEU A 58 5.49 -2.29 -8.03
N GLU A 59 6.54 -1.86 -8.73
CA GLU A 59 7.83 -2.55 -8.75
C GLU A 59 8.49 -2.60 -7.37
N LEU A 60 8.49 -1.47 -6.67
CA LEU A 60 8.96 -1.38 -5.29
C LEU A 60 8.13 -2.29 -4.38
N GLY A 61 6.81 -2.31 -4.53
CA GLY A 61 5.92 -3.20 -3.77
C GLY A 61 6.22 -4.67 -4.00
N LYS A 62 6.45 -5.11 -5.25
CA LYS A 62 6.82 -6.49 -5.60
C LYS A 62 8.13 -6.90 -4.92
N ILE A 63 9.18 -6.11 -5.08
CA ILE A 63 10.50 -6.41 -4.51
C ILE A 63 10.43 -6.43 -3.00
N PHE A 64 9.78 -5.44 -2.42
CA PHE A 64 9.67 -5.31 -0.99
C PHE A 64 8.88 -6.47 -0.37
N HIS A 65 7.78 -6.86 -1.01
CA HIS A 65 6.98 -8.03 -0.64
C HIS A 65 7.81 -9.31 -0.65
N LYS A 66 8.52 -9.58 -1.76
CA LYS A 66 9.39 -10.75 -1.91
C LYS A 66 10.48 -10.80 -0.83
N VAL A 67 11.26 -9.73 -0.69
CA VAL A 67 12.39 -9.71 0.26
C VAL A 67 11.90 -9.90 1.69
N LEU A 68 10.78 -9.27 2.08
CA LEU A 68 10.23 -9.44 3.44
C LEU A 68 9.72 -10.85 3.71
N LEU A 69 9.08 -11.51 2.73
CA LEU A 69 8.58 -12.89 2.92
C LEU A 69 9.70 -13.94 2.93
N GLU A 70 10.81 -13.67 2.24
CA GLU A 70 12.00 -14.54 2.27
C GLU A 70 12.85 -14.36 3.54
N MET A 71 12.60 -13.29 4.32
CA MET A 71 13.36 -13.02 5.54
C MET A 71 13.03 -13.97 6.69
N LYS A 72 14.04 -14.68 7.18
CA LYS A 72 13.92 -15.57 8.33
C LYS A 72 13.49 -14.79 9.59
N GLY A 73 12.41 -15.26 10.22
CA GLY A 73 11.93 -14.73 11.49
C GLY A 73 10.99 -13.52 11.37
N ILE A 74 10.62 -13.13 10.14
CA ILE A 74 9.44 -12.30 9.85
C ILE A 74 8.22 -13.22 9.82
N ASP A 75 7.14 -12.80 10.47
CA ASP A 75 5.85 -13.47 10.44
C ASP A 75 4.70 -12.45 10.41
N LEU A 76 3.47 -12.96 10.27
CA LEU A 76 2.28 -12.13 10.19
C LEU A 76 2.04 -11.28 11.45
N SER A 77 2.49 -11.74 12.63
CA SER A 77 2.37 -10.98 13.88
C SER A 77 3.22 -9.71 13.84
N ILE A 78 4.38 -9.76 13.18
CA ILE A 78 5.24 -8.59 12.96
C ILE A 78 4.65 -7.69 11.88
N LEU A 79 4.25 -8.28 10.73
CA LEU A 79 3.72 -7.55 9.57
C LEU A 79 2.41 -6.81 9.85
N THR A 80 1.68 -7.17 10.90
CA THR A 80 0.45 -6.46 11.32
C THR A 80 0.70 -5.31 12.29
N THR A 81 1.94 -5.13 12.77
CA THR A 81 2.25 -4.08 13.77
C THR A 81 2.66 -2.77 13.13
N THR A 82 2.01 -1.66 13.52
CA THR A 82 2.41 -0.32 13.09
C THR A 82 3.85 0.02 13.47
N SER A 83 4.35 -0.47 14.61
CA SER A 83 5.73 -0.24 15.05
C SER A 83 6.76 -0.78 14.07
N PHE A 84 6.47 -1.91 13.42
CA PHE A 84 7.34 -2.49 12.40
C PHE A 84 7.42 -1.57 11.17
N TRP A 85 6.27 -1.12 10.67
CA TRP A 85 6.23 -0.24 9.49
C TRP A 85 6.86 1.12 9.73
N ARG A 86 6.73 1.67 10.94
CA ARG A 86 7.47 2.87 11.36
C ARG A 86 8.98 2.64 11.35
N PHE A 87 9.44 1.51 11.85
CA PHE A 87 10.86 1.15 11.80
C PHE A 87 11.38 1.07 10.36
N ILE A 88 10.64 0.38 9.47
CA ILE A 88 11.01 0.33 8.06
C ILE A 88 11.09 1.75 7.46
N ALA A 89 10.07 2.56 7.70
CA ALA A 89 9.99 3.90 7.13
C ALA A 89 11.06 4.86 7.65
N LEU A 90 11.41 4.79 8.93
CA LEU A 90 12.32 5.73 9.57
C LEU A 90 13.78 5.30 9.52
N ASP A 91 14.06 4.00 9.66
CA ASP A 91 15.43 3.52 9.80
C ASP A 91 15.92 2.79 8.55
N VAL A 92 15.03 2.06 7.85
CA VAL A 92 15.44 1.18 6.73
C VAL A 92 15.46 1.90 5.39
N MET A 93 14.40 2.62 5.03
CA MET A 93 14.27 3.25 3.70
C MET A 93 13.68 4.69 3.73
N PRO A 94 14.09 5.57 4.67
CA PRO A 94 13.54 6.93 4.74
C PRO A 94 13.78 7.75 3.47
N GLU A 95 14.92 7.57 2.81
CA GLU A 95 15.24 8.30 1.57
C GLU A 95 14.28 7.97 0.42
N VAL A 96 13.85 6.71 0.31
CA VAL A 96 12.88 6.27 -0.71
C VAL A 96 11.55 7.01 -0.54
N ILE A 97 11.11 7.17 0.72
CA ILE A 97 9.86 7.87 1.05
C ILE A 97 10.02 9.37 0.81
N TYR A 98 11.16 9.94 1.21
CA TYR A 98 11.44 11.36 1.03
C TYR A 98 11.51 11.74 -0.44
N ASP A 99 12.25 11.00 -1.26
CA ASP A 99 12.37 11.26 -2.70
C ASP A 99 11.02 11.12 -3.42
N ARG A 100 10.16 10.21 -2.94
CA ARG A 100 8.84 9.96 -3.51
C ARG A 100 7.81 11.06 -3.21
N PHE A 101 7.78 11.54 -1.97
CA PHE A 101 6.69 12.40 -1.48
C PHE A 101 7.10 13.83 -1.12
N SER A 102 8.40 14.13 -1.02
CA SER A 102 8.83 15.50 -0.79
C SER A 102 8.53 16.35 -2.02
N THR A 103 7.68 17.36 -1.84
CA THR A 103 7.39 18.33 -2.90
C THR A 103 8.30 19.53 -2.70
N ASN A 104 9.31 19.70 -3.55
CA ASN A 104 10.30 20.78 -3.46
C ASN A 104 11.01 20.85 -2.09
N GLY A 105 11.31 19.69 -1.49
CA GLY A 105 11.92 19.61 -0.16
C GLY A 105 11.01 20.06 1.00
N LYS A 106 9.72 20.28 0.75
CA LYS A 106 8.77 20.69 1.79
C LYS A 106 8.48 19.52 2.73
N ILE A 107 8.59 19.79 4.03
CA ILE A 107 8.18 18.88 5.09
C ILE A 107 6.81 19.32 5.59
N ASP A 108 5.77 18.58 5.20
CA ASP A 108 4.40 18.82 5.62
C ASP A 108 3.75 17.57 6.24
N ASP A 109 2.50 17.70 6.67
CA ASP A 109 1.78 16.61 7.32
C ASP A 109 1.44 15.45 6.37
N ALA A 110 1.44 15.69 5.06
CA ALA A 110 1.30 14.63 4.06
C ALA A 110 2.56 13.77 4.02
N LEU A 111 3.75 14.38 3.97
CA LEU A 111 5.02 13.66 4.07
C LEU A 111 5.10 12.87 5.38
N LYS A 112 4.79 13.48 6.53
CA LYS A 112 4.81 12.79 7.83
C LYS A 112 3.88 11.57 7.88
N ALA A 113 2.76 11.60 7.15
CA ALA A 113 1.82 10.48 7.08
C ALA A 113 2.45 9.24 6.41
N HIS A 114 3.33 9.46 5.42
CA HIS A 114 4.06 8.39 4.75
C HIS A 114 5.17 7.75 5.60
N PHE A 115 5.60 8.44 6.66
CA PHE A 115 6.57 7.92 7.62
C PHE A 115 5.95 7.29 8.87
N TYR A 116 5.09 8.02 9.60
CA TYR A 116 4.66 7.58 10.93
C TYR A 116 3.36 8.17 11.49
N SER A 117 2.96 9.37 11.04
CA SER A 117 1.97 10.19 11.76
C SER A 117 0.56 9.61 11.69
N LYS A 118 0.29 8.82 10.64
CA LYS A 118 -0.91 8.01 10.52
C LYS A 118 -0.49 6.56 10.53
N ALA A 119 -1.26 5.73 11.24
CA ALA A 119 -1.01 4.30 11.27
C ALA A 119 -1.68 3.54 10.11
N VAL A 120 -2.36 4.27 9.19
CA VAL A 120 -2.64 3.87 7.80
C VAL A 120 -2.02 4.95 6.93
N ARG A 121 -1.46 4.63 5.75
CA ARG A 121 -0.63 5.49 4.88
C ARG A 121 0.89 5.48 5.10
N ILE A 122 1.41 4.63 5.98
CA ILE A 122 2.87 4.47 6.07
C ILE A 122 3.30 3.82 4.75
N TYR A 123 4.14 4.48 3.96
CA TYR A 123 4.38 4.07 2.57
C TYR A 123 4.80 2.59 2.41
N PRO A 124 5.79 2.06 3.16
CA PRO A 124 6.13 0.65 3.06
C PRO A 124 4.97 -0.29 3.45
N TYR A 125 4.10 0.11 4.40
CA TYR A 125 2.89 -0.64 4.72
C TYR A 125 1.96 -0.70 3.51
N ASP A 126 1.72 0.44 2.86
CA ASP A 126 0.81 0.53 1.72
C ASP A 126 1.30 -0.32 0.55
N LEU A 127 2.60 -0.24 0.22
CA LEU A 127 3.22 -1.03 -0.84
C LEU A 127 3.11 -2.54 -0.58
N PHE A 128 3.54 -2.98 0.62
CA PHE A 128 3.55 -4.39 0.97
C PHE A 128 2.15 -4.99 0.93
N TRP A 129 1.21 -4.35 1.64
CA TRP A 129 -0.13 -4.89 1.77
C TRP A 129 -0.89 -4.87 0.45
N TYR A 130 -0.70 -3.84 -0.37
CA TYR A 130 -1.34 -3.78 -1.68
C TYR A 130 -0.94 -5.00 -2.51
N TYR A 131 0.36 -5.30 -2.59
CA TYR A 131 0.83 -6.48 -3.29
C TYR A 131 0.33 -7.79 -2.67
N GLU A 132 0.43 -7.95 -1.34
CA GLU A 132 -0.01 -9.14 -0.57
C GLU A 132 -1.52 -9.43 -0.64
N ILE A 133 -2.34 -8.40 -0.87
CA ILE A 133 -3.77 -8.60 -1.08
C ILE A 133 -4.01 -9.22 -2.43
N PHE A 134 -3.37 -8.72 -3.47
CA PHE A 134 -3.64 -9.19 -4.83
C PHE A 134 -2.76 -10.36 -5.24
N SER A 135 -1.80 -10.76 -4.41
CA SER A 135 -1.00 -11.96 -4.63
C SER A 135 -1.89 -13.21 -4.71
N LYS A 136 -2.05 -13.74 -5.92
CA LYS A 136 -2.78 -14.99 -6.20
C LYS A 136 -2.09 -15.69 -7.36
N GLY A 137 -1.80 -16.98 -7.17
CA GLY A 137 -1.05 -17.76 -8.15
C GLY A 137 0.42 -17.35 -8.12
N THR A 138 0.95 -16.99 -9.28
CA THR A 138 2.35 -16.60 -9.47
C THR A 138 2.58 -15.10 -9.23
N GLU A 139 3.83 -14.74 -8.93
CA GLU A 139 4.27 -13.34 -8.86
C GLU A 139 3.98 -12.59 -10.18
N GLN A 140 4.16 -13.28 -11.32
CA GLN A 140 3.92 -12.71 -12.64
C GLN A 140 2.44 -12.41 -12.88
N GLU A 141 1.53 -13.35 -12.57
CA GLU A 141 0.08 -13.13 -12.70
C GLU A 141 -0.40 -11.95 -11.83
N THR A 142 0.16 -11.84 -10.62
CA THR A 142 -0.13 -10.73 -9.71
C THR A 142 0.35 -9.40 -10.32
N TYR A 143 1.56 -9.37 -10.85
CA TYR A 143 2.13 -8.19 -11.48
C TYR A 143 1.37 -7.77 -12.75
N ASP A 144 1.02 -8.72 -13.61
CA ASP A 144 0.26 -8.48 -14.85
C ASP A 144 -1.13 -7.92 -14.54
N PHE A 145 -1.78 -8.42 -13.49
CA PHE A 145 -3.03 -7.85 -13.03
C PHE A 145 -2.87 -6.41 -12.53
N LEU A 146 -1.90 -6.18 -11.63
CA LEU A 146 -1.70 -4.87 -11.01
C LEU A 146 -1.14 -3.80 -11.96
N SER A 147 -0.48 -4.20 -13.07
CA SER A 147 0.05 -3.29 -14.08
C SER A 147 -0.99 -2.80 -15.09
N LYS A 148 -2.26 -3.24 -14.99
CA LYS A 148 -3.36 -2.75 -15.82
C LYS A 148 -3.52 -1.23 -15.71
N LYS A 149 -3.75 -0.58 -16.86
CA LYS A 149 -3.81 0.89 -17.01
C LYS A 149 -4.88 1.60 -16.17
N CYS A 150 -5.89 0.89 -15.67
CA CYS A 150 -6.96 1.47 -14.85
C CYS A 150 -6.52 1.79 -13.41
N PHE A 151 -5.38 1.23 -12.97
CA PHE A 151 -4.85 1.43 -11.63
C PHE A 151 -3.86 2.60 -11.57
N SER A 152 -3.79 3.22 -10.40
CA SER A 152 -2.91 4.37 -10.14
C SER A 152 -2.46 4.39 -8.67
N THR A 153 -1.58 5.32 -8.30
CA THR A 153 -1.18 5.51 -6.89
C THR A 153 -2.38 5.76 -5.97
N ASP A 154 -3.46 6.38 -6.47
CA ASP A 154 -4.71 6.52 -5.73
C ASP A 154 -5.40 5.19 -5.47
N THR A 155 -5.28 4.21 -6.37
CA THR A 155 -5.80 2.84 -6.18
C THR A 155 -5.19 2.22 -4.93
N ILE A 156 -3.87 2.33 -4.76
CA ILE A 156 -3.14 1.82 -3.59
C ILE A 156 -3.73 2.47 -2.33
N LEU A 157 -3.70 3.80 -2.26
CA LEU A 157 -4.14 4.54 -1.07
C LEU A 157 -5.60 4.26 -0.71
N ASN A 158 -6.52 4.33 -1.68
CA ASN A 158 -7.95 4.14 -1.42
C ASN A 158 -8.26 2.72 -0.97
N THR A 159 -7.57 1.71 -1.51
CA THR A 159 -7.70 0.31 -1.11
C THR A 159 -7.20 0.13 0.31
N ILE A 160 -5.97 0.56 0.59
CA ILE A 160 -5.30 0.33 1.86
C ILE A 160 -6.02 0.99 3.04
N GLU A 161 -6.45 2.24 2.88
CA GLU A 161 -7.15 2.97 3.94
C GLU A 161 -8.46 2.33 4.38
N ARG A 162 -9.17 1.68 3.46
CA ARG A 162 -10.55 1.19 3.67
C ARG A 162 -10.64 -0.24 4.15
N MET A 163 -9.53 -0.97 4.09
CA MET A 163 -9.42 -2.29 4.69
C MET A 163 -9.47 -2.28 6.21
N GLY A 164 -9.11 -1.15 6.85
CA GLY A 164 -9.05 -1.06 8.30
C GLY A 164 -7.92 -1.89 8.91
N ARG A 165 -7.71 -1.76 10.22
CA ARG A 165 -6.61 -2.42 10.95
C ARG A 165 -7.01 -3.72 11.66
N LYS A 166 -8.31 -3.99 11.79
CA LYS A 166 -8.84 -5.14 12.57
C LYS A 166 -8.98 -6.43 11.75
N GLY A 167 -8.39 -6.45 10.55
CA GLY A 167 -8.53 -7.53 9.58
C GLY A 167 -9.35 -7.09 8.37
N PHE A 168 -8.99 -7.64 7.22
CA PHE A 168 -9.62 -7.33 5.94
C PHE A 168 -9.91 -8.61 5.16
N ARG A 169 -11.03 -8.62 4.45
CA ARG A 169 -11.41 -9.73 3.58
C ARG A 169 -10.80 -9.53 2.21
N LYS A 170 -9.62 -10.12 1.99
CA LYS A 170 -8.88 -10.08 0.72
C LYS A 170 -9.79 -10.34 -0.48
N ASP A 171 -10.70 -11.31 -0.36
CA ASP A 171 -11.54 -11.76 -1.47
C ASP A 171 -12.53 -10.70 -1.95
N ILE A 172 -13.02 -9.83 -1.05
CA ILE A 172 -13.88 -8.71 -1.44
C ILE A 172 -13.07 -7.67 -2.22
N PHE A 173 -11.91 -7.26 -1.72
CA PHE A 173 -11.07 -6.26 -2.41
C PHE A 173 -10.56 -6.79 -3.76
N ARG A 174 -10.23 -8.08 -3.83
CA ARG A 174 -9.93 -8.80 -5.08
C ARG A 174 -11.11 -8.75 -6.04
N SER A 175 -12.31 -9.12 -5.61
CA SER A 175 -13.50 -9.12 -6.47
C SER A 175 -13.84 -7.69 -6.96
N ILE A 176 -13.76 -6.68 -6.08
CA ILE A 176 -13.94 -5.27 -6.44
C ILE A 176 -12.94 -4.83 -7.51
N LEU A 177 -11.63 -5.03 -7.29
CA LEU A 177 -10.63 -4.58 -8.27
C LEU A 177 -10.66 -5.40 -9.56
N ASN A 178 -10.99 -6.69 -9.49
CA ASN A 178 -11.20 -7.53 -10.67
C ASN A 178 -12.31 -6.93 -11.54
N LYS A 179 -13.49 -6.69 -10.95
CA LYS A 179 -14.61 -6.06 -11.66
C LYS A 179 -14.25 -4.68 -12.19
N TYR A 180 -13.61 -3.83 -11.36
CA TYR A 180 -13.16 -2.50 -11.76
C TYR A 180 -12.21 -2.55 -12.98
N SER A 181 -11.31 -3.53 -13.02
CA SER A 181 -10.36 -3.70 -14.13
C SER A 181 -11.00 -4.11 -15.46
N THR A 182 -12.27 -4.53 -15.43
CA THR A 182 -13.05 -4.91 -16.63
C THR A 182 -13.96 -3.79 -17.11
N LEU A 183 -14.00 -2.65 -16.40
CA LEU A 183 -14.85 -1.53 -16.79
C LEU A 183 -14.39 -0.89 -18.09
N ASP A 184 -15.36 -0.61 -18.95
CA ASP A 184 -15.17 0.24 -20.12
C ASP A 184 -15.30 1.71 -19.71
N PHE A 185 -14.16 2.34 -19.40
CA PHE A 185 -14.11 3.74 -18.98
C PHE A 185 -14.53 4.73 -20.09
N SER A 186 -14.64 4.31 -21.35
CA SER A 186 -15.17 5.17 -22.42
C SER A 186 -16.63 5.54 -22.20
N LYS A 187 -17.37 4.73 -21.43
CA LYS A 187 -18.76 5.00 -21.01
C LYS A 187 -18.89 6.08 -19.94
N PHE A 188 -17.78 6.49 -19.33
CA PHE A 188 -17.74 7.49 -18.26
C PHE A 188 -16.76 8.64 -18.59
N PRO A 189 -16.89 9.31 -19.74
CA PRO A 189 -15.89 10.26 -20.24
C PRO A 189 -15.71 11.48 -19.33
N SER A 190 -16.74 11.84 -18.56
CA SER A 190 -16.73 12.97 -17.63
C SER A 190 -16.22 12.62 -16.24
N THR A 191 -15.92 11.35 -15.96
CA THR A 191 -15.52 10.89 -14.62
C THR A 191 -14.16 10.24 -14.68
N LYS A 192 -13.22 10.75 -13.87
CA LYS A 192 -11.90 10.14 -13.77
C LYS A 192 -12.02 8.71 -13.17
N PRO A 193 -11.32 7.70 -13.72
CA PRO A 193 -11.40 6.32 -13.23
C PRO A 193 -11.20 6.17 -11.72
N ASN A 194 -10.22 6.88 -11.14
CA ASN A 194 -9.93 6.85 -9.71
C ASN A 194 -11.10 7.33 -8.84
N LEU A 195 -11.93 8.25 -9.32
CA LEU A 195 -13.12 8.71 -8.61
C LEU A 195 -14.21 7.63 -8.56
N ILE A 196 -14.36 6.85 -9.64
CA ILE A 196 -15.28 5.71 -9.69
C ILE A 196 -14.88 4.68 -8.62
N LEU A 197 -13.61 4.27 -8.63
CA LEU A 197 -13.11 3.30 -7.64
C LEU A 197 -13.29 3.82 -6.21
N ARG A 198 -12.95 5.09 -5.97
CA ARG A 198 -13.13 5.72 -4.67
C ARG A 198 -14.60 5.68 -4.21
N SER A 199 -15.55 5.99 -5.09
CA SER A 199 -16.98 5.93 -4.78
C SER A 199 -17.43 4.50 -4.42
N ILE A 200 -17.00 3.50 -5.19
CA ILE A 200 -17.30 2.09 -4.92
C ILE A 200 -16.76 1.68 -3.54
N LEU A 201 -15.51 2.04 -3.23
CA LEU A 201 -14.89 1.68 -1.95
C LEU A 201 -15.50 2.45 -0.76
N ILE A 202 -15.97 3.69 -0.96
CA ILE A 202 -16.76 4.42 0.05
C ILE A 202 -18.08 3.69 0.31
N GLN A 203 -18.79 3.27 -0.73
CA GLN A 203 -20.02 2.49 -0.58
C GLN A 203 -19.75 1.17 0.13
N HIS A 204 -18.67 0.46 -0.22
CA HIS A 204 -18.27 -0.76 0.50
C HIS A 204 -18.07 -0.49 1.98
N THR A 205 -17.29 0.54 2.32
CA THR A 205 -17.00 0.90 3.72
C THR A 205 -18.29 1.18 4.49
N SER A 206 -19.24 1.89 3.90
CA SER A 206 -20.54 2.19 4.50
C SER A 206 -21.40 0.93 4.70
N LYS A 207 -21.51 0.07 3.67
CA LYS A 207 -22.36 -1.13 3.72
C LYS A 207 -21.77 -2.24 4.57
N ASN A 208 -20.45 -2.34 4.66
CA ASN A 208 -19.75 -3.35 5.46
C ASN A 208 -20.04 -3.23 6.97
N ALA A 209 -20.58 -2.09 7.42
CA ALA A 209 -21.04 -1.91 8.80
C ALA A 209 -22.41 -2.55 9.08
N VAL A 210 -23.21 -2.82 8.04
CA VAL A 210 -24.62 -3.23 8.16
C VAL A 210 -24.86 -4.61 7.53
N PHE A 211 -24.06 -4.99 6.53
CA PHE A 211 -24.20 -6.24 5.80
C PHE A 211 -22.94 -7.07 5.90
N ILE A 212 -23.12 -8.39 5.92
CA ILE A 212 -22.07 -9.37 5.69
C ILE A 212 -22.12 -9.71 4.19
N PRO A 213 -21.15 -9.25 3.37
CA PRO A 213 -21.07 -9.51 1.93
C PRO A 213 -21.20 -11.00 1.54
N ASP A 214 -20.67 -11.91 2.35
CA ASP A 214 -20.78 -13.35 2.15
C ASP A 214 -22.24 -13.86 2.20
N CYS A 215 -23.12 -13.15 2.89
CA CYS A 215 -24.54 -13.49 3.01
C CYS A 215 -25.43 -12.76 1.99
N TYR A 216 -24.85 -12.00 1.06
CA TYR A 216 -25.61 -11.37 -0.01
C TYR A 216 -26.05 -12.42 -1.05
N GLU A 217 -27.13 -12.15 -1.77
CA GLU A 217 -27.58 -13.03 -2.85
C GLU A 217 -26.49 -13.14 -3.94
N GLY A 218 -26.02 -14.35 -4.21
CA GLY A 218 -24.85 -14.57 -5.08
C GLY A 218 -23.49 -14.38 -4.39
N GLY A 219 -23.46 -14.30 -3.05
CA GLY A 219 -22.25 -14.19 -2.24
C GLY A 219 -21.47 -12.89 -2.48
N VAL A 220 -20.14 -12.97 -2.37
CA VAL A 220 -19.24 -11.83 -2.56
C VAL A 220 -19.40 -11.20 -3.94
N ASP A 221 -19.56 -12.01 -4.99
CA ASP A 221 -19.67 -11.49 -6.35
C ASP A 221 -21.00 -10.75 -6.57
N GLY A 222 -22.12 -11.31 -6.08
CA GLY A 222 -23.40 -10.62 -6.11
C GLY A 222 -23.38 -9.30 -5.32
N TYR A 223 -22.69 -9.27 -4.17
CA TYR A 223 -22.46 -8.05 -3.40
C TYR A 223 -21.65 -7.01 -4.20
N VAL A 224 -20.59 -7.43 -4.88
CA VAL A 224 -19.77 -6.54 -5.72
C VAL A 224 -20.58 -6.00 -6.89
N GLU A 225 -21.37 -6.82 -7.58
CA GLU A 225 -22.26 -6.35 -8.64
C GLU A 225 -23.23 -5.27 -8.12
N MET A 226 -23.82 -5.47 -6.94
CA MET A 226 -24.68 -4.47 -6.31
C MET A 226 -23.94 -3.15 -6.05
N LEU A 227 -22.70 -3.17 -5.57
CA LEU A 227 -21.91 -1.95 -5.36
C LEU A 227 -21.69 -1.17 -6.67
N PHE A 228 -21.36 -1.89 -7.75
CA PHE A 228 -21.13 -1.29 -9.05
C PHE A 228 -22.42 -0.73 -9.64
N ASN A 229 -23.52 -1.48 -9.60
CA ASN A 229 -24.81 -1.02 -10.08
C ASN A 229 -25.29 0.22 -9.33
N THR A 230 -25.11 0.26 -8.01
CA THR A 230 -25.47 1.42 -7.18
C THR A 230 -24.59 2.64 -7.51
N THR A 231 -23.32 2.44 -7.86
CA THR A 231 -22.39 3.55 -8.13
C THR A 231 -22.50 4.07 -9.57
N LEU A 232 -22.75 3.19 -10.53
CA LEU A 232 -22.72 3.49 -11.97
C LEU A 232 -24.12 3.67 -12.58
N GLY A 233 -25.16 3.13 -11.95
CA GLY A 233 -26.56 3.23 -12.40
C GLY A 233 -27.35 4.37 -11.76
N GLY A 234 -26.70 5.19 -10.92
CA GLY A 234 -27.25 6.41 -10.34
C GLY A 234 -26.86 7.66 -11.13
#